data_AF-A0A7C1AIV9-F1
#
_entry.id   AF-A0A7C1AIV9-F1
#
_cell.length_a   1.000
_cell.length_b   1.000
_cell.length_c   1.000
_cell.angle_alpha   90.00
_cell.angle_beta   90.00
_cell.angle_gamma   90.00
#
_symmetry.space_group_name_H-M   'P 1'
#
loop_
_entity.id
_entity.type
_entity.pdbx_description
1 polymer ?
#
loop_
_entity_poly.entity_id
_entity_poly.type
_entity_poly.pdbx_seq_one_letter_code
_entity_poly.pdbx_strand_id
1 'polypeptide(L)' 'FARQKAMIKKMQALENQTIPAIFDYASVTALATESREKLQKYRPRTLGQASRIEGVRAADISVLMVFLEKYHRKPV' A
#
# COMPACT_ATOMS: atom_id res chain seq x y z
N PHE A 1 23.53 12.23 2.56
CA PHE A 1 22.85 12.49 1.27
C PHE A 1 22.34 11.25 0.53
N ALA A 2 23.15 10.18 0.34
CA ALA A 2 22.70 8.98 -0.40
C ALA A 2 21.48 8.26 0.21
N ARG A 3 21.44 8.09 1.55
CA ARG A 3 20.29 7.50 2.26
C ARG A 3 19.00 8.29 2.07
N GLN A 4 19.09 9.61 2.13
CA GLN A 4 17.93 10.50 1.99
C GLN A 4 17.37 10.46 0.57
N LYS A 5 18.24 10.43 -0.46
CA LYS A 5 17.84 10.22 -1.86
C LYS A 5 17.15 8.87 -2.08
N ALA A 6 17.65 7.80 -1.46
CA ALA A 6 17.03 6.48 -1.56
C ALA A 6 15.63 6.45 -0.91
N MET A 7 15.47 7.12 0.23
CA MET A 7 14.17 7.26 0.91
C MET A 7 13.18 8.06 0.06
N ILE A 8 13.61 9.19 -0.53
CA ILE A 8 12.79 10.00 -1.44
C ILE A 8 12.34 9.17 -2.65
N LYS A 9 13.27 8.43 -3.29
CA LYS A 9 12.95 7.58 -4.45
C LYS A 9 11.95 6.48 -4.09
N LYS A 10 12.07 5.89 -2.90
CA LYS A 10 11.11 4.89 -2.40
C LYS A 10 9.74 5.50 -2.17
N MET A 11 9.65 6.69 -1.56
CA MET A 11 8.38 7.39 -1.37
C MET A 11 7.72 7.75 -2.70
N GLN A 12 8.49 8.26 -3.66
CA GLN A 12 7.97 8.57 -5.00
C GLN A 12 7.42 7.32 -5.71
N ALA A 13 8.07 6.16 -5.56
CA ALA A 13 7.56 4.91 -6.10
C ALA A 13 6.21 4.52 -5.47
N LEU A 14 6.02 4.74 -4.16
CA LEU A 14 4.77 4.46 -3.46
C LEU A 14 3.63 5.40 -3.87
N GLU A 15 3.91 6.68 -4.11
CA GLU A 15 2.89 7.63 -4.59
C GLU A 15 2.35 7.24 -5.97
N ASN A 16 3.21 6.69 -6.84
CA ASN A 16 2.82 6.27 -8.18
C ASN A 16 2.11 4.91 -8.23
N GLN A 17 2.14 4.14 -7.14
CA GLN A 17 1.49 2.84 -7.08
C GLN A 17 0.01 3.01 -6.71
N THR A 18 -0.85 2.89 -7.71
CA THR A 18 -2.29 3.03 -7.55
C THR A 18 -2.90 1.79 -6.91
N ILE A 19 -3.96 2.02 -6.14
CA ILE A 19 -4.79 0.97 -5.56
C ILE A 19 -6.12 0.98 -6.31
N PRO A 20 -6.51 -0.11 -6.98
CA PRO A 20 -7.80 -0.20 -7.65
C PRO A 20 -8.95 0.05 -6.67
N ALA A 21 -9.98 0.79 -7.11
CA ALA A 21 -11.14 1.11 -6.26
C ALA A 21 -11.87 -0.17 -5.77
N ILE A 22 -11.86 -1.21 -6.59
CA ILE A 22 -12.45 -2.52 -6.31
C ILE A 22 -11.52 -3.46 -5.55
N PHE A 23 -10.34 -3.01 -5.11
CA PHE A 23 -9.42 -3.84 -4.35
C PHE A 23 -10.07 -4.28 -3.04
N ASP A 24 -10.00 -5.59 -2.77
CA ASP A 24 -10.53 -6.19 -1.55
C ASP A 24 -9.42 -6.33 -0.52
N TYR A 25 -9.36 -5.38 0.42
CA TYR A 25 -8.42 -5.42 1.54
C TYR A 25 -8.70 -6.61 2.48
N ALA A 26 -9.94 -7.11 2.53
CA ALA A 26 -10.29 -8.23 3.39
C ALA A 26 -9.64 -9.55 2.95
N SER A 27 -9.42 -9.70 1.64
CA SER A 27 -8.71 -10.85 1.08
C SER A 27 -7.23 -10.93 1.48
N VAL A 28 -6.63 -9.83 1.97
CA VAL A 28 -5.22 -9.78 2.34
C VAL A 28 -5.05 -10.19 3.81
N THR A 29 -5.03 -11.50 4.04
CA THR A 29 -4.89 -12.11 5.38
C THR A 29 -3.60 -11.73 6.10
N ALA A 30 -2.55 -11.40 5.34
CA ALA A 30 -1.26 -10.97 5.85
C ALA A 30 -1.23 -9.53 6.41
N LEU A 31 -2.29 -8.73 6.18
CA LEU A 31 -2.41 -7.41 6.83
C LEU A 31 -2.87 -7.57 8.27
N ALA A 32 -2.30 -6.77 9.17
CA ALA A 32 -2.83 -6.61 10.51
C ALA A 32 -4.30 -6.16 10.48
N THR A 33 -5.11 -6.66 11.42
CA THR A 33 -6.54 -6.35 11.50
C THR A 33 -6.81 -4.85 11.50
N GLU A 34 -6.12 -4.09 12.34
CA GLU A 34 -6.28 -2.62 12.41
C GLU A 34 -5.92 -1.95 11.07
N SER A 35 -4.83 -2.36 10.43
CA SER A 35 -4.43 -1.80 9.13
C SER A 35 -5.46 -2.11 8.05
N ARG A 36 -5.98 -3.35 8.01
CA ARG A 36 -7.05 -3.77 7.10
C ARG A 36 -8.32 -2.96 7.30
N GLU A 37 -8.77 -2.80 8.55
CA GLU A 37 -9.96 -2.01 8.89
C GLU A 37 -9.80 -0.55 8.46
N LYS A 38 -8.65 0.06 8.73
CA LYS A 38 -8.38 1.44 8.33
C LYS A 38 -8.28 1.59 6.82
N LEU A 39 -7.58 0.70 6.12
CA LEU A 39 -7.50 0.72 4.65
C LEU A 39 -8.89 0.55 4.01
N GLN A 40 -9.72 -0.34 4.56
CA GLN A 40 -11.09 -0.55 4.12
C GLN A 40 -11.97 0.68 4.35
N LYS A 41 -11.79 1.36 5.49
CA LYS A 41 -12.53 2.59 5.85
C LYS A 41 -12.13 3.78 4.97
N TYR A 42 -10.83 4.03 4.81
CA TYR A 42 -10.33 5.24 4.14
C TYR A 42 -10.20 5.08 2.62
N ARG A 43 -10.15 3.83 2.10
CA ARG A 43 -10.04 3.52 0.67
C ARG A 43 -9.01 4.39 -0.06
N PRO A 44 -7.72 4.35 0.34
CA PRO A 44 -6.70 5.15 -0.31
C PRO A 44 -6.58 4.79 -1.80
N ARG A 45 -6.27 5.79 -2.63
CA ARG A 45 -6.08 5.64 -4.08
C ARG A 45 -4.66 5.23 -4.45
N THR A 46 -3.71 5.44 -3.55
CA THR A 46 -2.29 5.11 -3.75
C THR A 46 -1.70 4.50 -2.49
N LEU A 47 -0.63 3.70 -2.64
CA LEU A 47 0.13 3.20 -1.49
C LEU A 47 0.74 4.33 -0.67
N GLY A 48 1.15 5.40 -1.34
CA GLY A 48 1.61 6.62 -0.70
C GLY A 48 0.58 7.20 0.27
N GLN A 49 -0.67 7.33 -0.16
CA GLN A 49 -1.77 7.75 0.72
C GLN A 49 -2.01 6.75 1.85
N ALA A 50 -2.01 5.45 1.55
CA ALA A 50 -2.17 4.39 2.54
C ALA A 50 -1.12 4.49 3.66
N SER A 51 0.14 4.80 3.32
CA SER A 51 1.26 4.90 4.26
C SER A 51 1.14 6.05 5.26
N ARG A 52 0.29 7.05 4.97
CA ARG A 52 0.03 8.20 5.85
C ARG A 52 -1.17 7.98 6.78
N ILE A 53 -1.92 6.89 6.60
CA ILE A 53 -3.07 6.61 7.47
C ILE A 53 -2.55 6.20 8.84
N GLU A 54 -2.96 6.93 9.87
CA GLU A 54 -2.61 6.63 11.25
C GLU A 54 -2.98 5.19 11.62
N GLY A 55 -2.06 4.43 12.21
CA GLY A 55 -2.25 3.02 12.58
C GLY A 55 -2.20 2.04 11.40
N VAL A 56 -1.87 2.49 10.20
CA VAL A 56 -1.35 1.60 9.14
C VAL A 56 0.16 1.45 9.33
N ARG A 57 0.64 0.21 9.48
CA ARG A 57 2.06 -0.05 9.75
C ARG A 57 2.87 -0.05 8.45
N ALA A 58 4.14 0.35 8.53
CA ALA A 58 5.04 0.30 7.36
C ALA A 58 5.25 -1.13 6.81
N ALA A 59 5.17 -2.16 7.67
CA ALA A 59 5.21 -3.55 7.26
C ALA A 59 3.98 -3.93 6.41
N ASP A 60 2.79 -3.50 6.83
CA ASP A 60 1.52 -3.73 6.12
C ASP A 60 1.49 -3.03 4.75
N ILE A 61 2.11 -1.85 4.62
CA ILE A 61 2.31 -1.19 3.32
C ILE A 61 3.20 -2.03 2.39
N SER A 62 4.25 -2.66 2.94
CA SER A 62 5.14 -3.53 2.18
C SER A 62 4.42 -4.80 1.72
N VAL A 63 3.55 -5.37 2.56
CA VAL A 63 2.66 -6.48 2.18
C VAL A 63 1.73 -6.04 1.06
N LEU A 64 1.02 -4.94 1.24
CA LEU A 64 0.07 -4.42 0.26
C LEU A 64 0.74 -4.15 -1.11
N MET A 65 1.98 -3.64 -1.11
CA MET A 65 2.79 -3.45 -2.31
C MET A 65 2.95 -4.75 -3.13
N VAL A 66 3.35 -5.84 -2.48
CA VAL A 66 3.54 -7.14 -3.15
C VAL A 66 2.22 -7.67 -3.72
N PHE A 67 1.11 -7.51 -2.98
CA PHE A 67 -0.21 -7.92 -3.45
C PHE A 67 -0.68 -7.10 -4.66
N LEU A 68 -0.44 -5.80 -4.67
CA LEU A 68 -0.77 -4.94 -5.81
C LEU A 68 0.09 -5.21 -7.04
N GLU A 69 1.38 -5.49 -6.85
CA GLU A 69 2.25 -5.94 -7.96
C GLU A 69 1.72 -7.23 -8.60
N LYS A 70 1.28 -8.19 -7.78
CA LYS A 70 0.65 -9.42 -8.27
C LYS A 70 -0.70 -9.15 -8.93
N TYR A 71 -1.49 -8.22 -8.40
CA TYR A 71 -2.78 -7.82 -8.96
C TYR A 71 -2.62 -7.20 -10.35
N HIS A 72 -1.66 -6.29 -10.54
CA HIS A 72 -1.38 -5.64 -11.83
C HIS A 72 -0.69 -6.55 -12.86
N ARG A 73 -0.02 -7.63 -12.42
CA ARG A 73 0.62 -8.60 -13.31
C ARG A 73 -0.32 -9.65 -13.87
N LYS A 74 -1.53 -9.82 -13.33
CA LYS A 74 -2.51 -10.72 -13.95
C LYS A 74 -2.87 -10.16 -15.33
N PRO A 75 -2.62 -10.90 -16.43
CA PRO A 75 -3.16 -10.50 -17.71
C PRO A 75 -4.68 -10.57 -17.58
N VAL A 76 -5.34 -9.43 -17.86
CA VAL A 76 -6.76 -9.40 -18.17
C VAL A 76 -7.03 -10.22 -19.43
#